data_AF-A0A936PX97-F1
#
_entry.id   AF-A0A936PX97-F1
#
_cell.length_a   1.000
_cell.length_b   1.000
_cell.length_c   1.000
_cell.angle_alpha   90.00
_cell.angle_beta   90.00
_cell.angle_gamma   90.00
#
_symmetry.space_group_name_H-M   'P 1'
#
loop_
_entity.id
_entity.type
_entity.pdbx_description
1 polymer ?
#
loop_
_entity_poly.entity_id
_entity_poly.type
_entity_poly.pdbx_seq_one_letter_code
_entity_poly.pdbx_strand_id
1 'polypeptide(L)'
;MDPTRIIHRVAVVESGGSYAAQNRNSDGAGLAFGLLQWTQRSGSLGALLKTMSKADPTRFSQVFGADAGRLLTVTTASEEATRMSLSLWAPPWTARFAAAGAAPSLQRAQLRHAQTGVEWKATLEIMALFNLHTERAATLAFDRAVQQGPNGAKGIARRLHAALIAEGLVVVEPFALLTTYAEWCAALFRRSSPPSPPNAAWRQVGATWHKHAGGVDLYALIQRRTQSILTDPTLSDVPEEVTA
;
A
#
# COMPACT_ATOMS: atom_id res chain seq x y z
N MET A 1 -10.64 -6.19 -16.30
CA MET A 1 -10.30 -5.53 -15.02
C MET A 1 -9.31 -4.41 -15.23
N ASP A 2 -9.71 -3.18 -14.90
CA ASP A 2 -8.88 -1.97 -14.99
C ASP A 2 -8.08 -1.73 -13.69
N PRO A 3 -6.73 -1.86 -13.72
CA PRO A 3 -5.88 -1.59 -12.55
C PRO A 3 -6.01 -0.15 -12.03
N THR A 4 -6.27 0.82 -12.91
CA THR A 4 -6.32 2.25 -12.58
C THR A 4 -7.43 2.53 -11.58
N ARG A 5 -8.62 1.95 -11.83
CA ARG A 5 -9.78 2.07 -10.94
C ARG A 5 -9.53 1.44 -9.57
N ILE A 6 -8.89 0.27 -9.53
CA ILE A 6 -8.53 -0.41 -8.27
C ILE A 6 -7.52 0.42 -7.47
N ILE A 7 -6.48 0.93 -8.13
CA ILE A 7 -5.45 1.76 -7.49
C ILE A 7 -6.07 3.03 -6.92
N HIS A 8 -6.92 3.72 -7.68
CA HIS A 8 -7.59 4.93 -7.21
C HIS A 8 -8.46 4.67 -5.99
N ARG A 9 -9.21 3.57 -5.99
CA ARG A 9 -10.05 3.19 -4.86
C ARG A 9 -9.24 2.99 -3.58
N VAL A 10 -8.12 2.28 -3.65
CA VAL A 10 -7.23 2.12 -2.49
C VAL A 10 -6.60 3.46 -2.09
N ALA A 11 -6.20 4.28 -3.07
CA ALA A 11 -5.61 5.60 -2.83
C ALA A 11 -6.57 6.59 -2.14
N VAL A 12 -7.90 6.45 -2.29
CA VAL A 12 -8.87 7.28 -1.54
C VAL A 12 -8.65 7.15 -0.04
N VAL A 13 -8.34 5.95 0.45
CA VAL A 13 -8.11 5.74 1.89
C VAL A 13 -6.68 6.12 2.29
N GLU A 14 -5.68 5.89 1.44
CA GLU A 14 -4.27 6.24 1.74
C GLU A 14 -4.01 7.75 1.74
N SER A 15 -4.57 8.45 0.76
CA SER A 15 -4.13 9.80 0.40
C SER A 15 -5.30 10.76 0.12
N GLY A 16 -6.54 10.33 0.35
CA GLY A 16 -7.73 11.05 -0.14
C GLY A 16 -7.83 11.04 -1.66
N GLY A 17 -7.12 10.13 -2.34
CA GLY A 17 -7.01 10.09 -3.80
C GLY A 17 -6.08 11.17 -4.39
N SER A 18 -5.36 11.89 -3.53
CA SER A 18 -4.49 12.98 -3.97
C SER A 18 -3.10 12.49 -4.36
N TYR A 19 -2.67 12.90 -5.55
CA TYR A 19 -1.30 12.75 -6.03
C TYR A 19 -0.29 13.66 -5.31
N ALA A 20 -0.78 14.67 -4.59
CA ALA A 20 0.03 15.64 -3.87
C ALA A 20 0.01 15.43 -2.34
N ALA A 21 -0.67 14.39 -1.86
CA ALA A 21 -0.74 14.07 -0.44
C ALA A 21 0.65 13.87 0.15
N GLN A 22 0.86 14.42 1.34
CA GLN A 22 2.13 14.36 2.06
C GLN A 22 1.87 14.02 3.53
N ASN A 23 2.46 12.92 4.01
CA ASN A 23 2.73 12.75 5.44
C ASN A 23 4.13 13.30 5.75
N ARG A 24 4.17 14.33 6.60
CA ARG A 24 5.39 15.07 6.95
C ARG A 24 6.08 14.45 8.17
N ASN A 25 6.46 13.19 8.06
CA ASN A 25 7.25 12.47 9.06
C ASN A 25 6.57 12.30 10.44
N SER A 26 5.25 12.15 10.49
CA SER A 26 4.52 12.02 11.77
C SER A 26 4.83 10.72 12.52
N ASP A 27 5.32 9.71 11.82
CA ASP A 27 5.62 8.35 12.31
C ASP A 27 7.14 8.02 12.25
N GLY A 28 7.97 9.02 11.94
CA GLY A 28 9.41 8.85 11.78
C GLY A 28 9.84 8.27 10.42
N ALA A 29 8.93 7.92 9.50
CA ALA A 29 9.29 7.30 8.22
C ALA A 29 9.84 8.26 7.14
N GLY A 30 10.11 9.51 7.53
CA GLY A 30 10.47 10.60 6.62
C GLY A 30 9.25 11.13 5.88
N LEU A 31 9.45 11.70 4.70
CA LEU A 31 8.31 12.06 3.86
C LEU A 31 7.63 10.80 3.32
N ALA A 32 6.30 10.71 3.49
CA ALA A 32 5.45 9.85 2.66
C ALA A 32 4.72 10.71 1.64
N PHE A 33 4.67 10.29 0.38
CA PHE A 33 4.16 11.12 -0.71
C PHE A 33 3.30 10.35 -1.71
N GLY A 34 2.29 11.01 -2.28
CA GLY A 34 1.55 10.54 -3.46
C GLY A 34 0.40 9.58 -3.15
N LEU A 35 -0.15 8.99 -4.21
CA LEU A 35 -1.36 8.14 -4.16
C LEU A 35 -1.31 7.04 -3.09
N LEU A 36 -0.17 6.38 -2.94
CA LEU A 36 -0.01 5.24 -2.02
C LEU A 36 0.91 5.56 -0.85
N GLN A 37 1.17 6.85 -0.58
CA GLN A 37 2.02 7.30 0.52
C GLN A 37 3.40 6.60 0.53
N TRP A 38 4.07 6.55 -0.61
CA TRP A 38 5.42 5.96 -0.73
C TRP A 38 6.39 6.68 0.20
N THR A 39 7.07 5.93 1.06
CA THR A 39 7.87 6.47 2.18
C THR A 39 9.35 6.57 1.84
N GLN A 40 9.98 7.63 2.36
CA GLN A 40 11.42 7.86 2.26
C GLN A 40 12.23 6.76 2.95
N ARG A 41 11.84 6.40 4.19
CA ARG A 41 12.53 5.38 4.98
C ARG A 41 12.61 4.03 4.26
N SER A 42 11.51 3.56 3.67
CA SER A 42 11.48 2.26 2.98
C SER A 42 12.22 2.25 1.64
N GLY A 43 12.52 3.43 1.07
CA GLY A 43 13.07 3.57 -0.28
C GLY A 43 12.02 3.52 -1.40
N SER A 44 10.75 3.24 -1.08
CA SER A 44 9.67 3.26 -2.08
C SER A 44 9.47 4.65 -2.68
N LEU A 45 9.68 5.73 -1.91
CA LEU A 45 9.68 7.09 -2.45
C LEU A 45 10.78 7.29 -3.51
N GLY A 46 11.98 6.76 -3.28
CA GLY A 46 13.07 6.84 -4.25
C GLY A 46 12.75 6.09 -5.54
N ALA A 47 12.12 4.93 -5.44
CA ALA A 47 11.67 4.16 -6.60
C ALA A 47 10.61 4.92 -7.42
N LEU A 48 9.68 5.59 -6.75
CA LEU A 48 8.71 6.47 -7.39
C LEU A 48 9.39 7.66 -8.09
N LEU A 49 10.29 8.36 -7.39
CA LEU A 49 11.00 9.53 -7.93
C LEU A 49 11.83 9.16 -9.15
N LYS A 50 12.47 7.99 -9.16
CA LYS A 50 13.15 7.45 -10.34
C LYS A 50 12.18 7.21 -11.50
N THR A 51 10.98 6.70 -11.22
CA THR A 51 9.92 6.50 -12.23
C THR A 51 9.45 7.84 -12.81
N MET A 52 9.24 8.84 -11.96
CA MET A 52 8.88 10.21 -12.36
C MET A 52 9.95 10.86 -13.23
N SER A 53 11.21 10.81 -12.80
CA SER A 53 12.35 11.36 -13.53
C SER A 53 12.52 10.70 -14.90
N LYS A 54 12.33 9.37 -14.99
CA LYS A 54 12.38 8.65 -16.28
C LYS A 54 11.21 9.02 -17.19
N ALA A 55 10.01 9.23 -16.64
CA ALA A 55 8.81 9.50 -17.41
C ALA A 55 8.80 10.90 -18.05
N ASP A 56 9.29 11.91 -17.32
CA ASP A 56 9.38 13.29 -17.80
C ASP A 56 10.56 14.01 -17.12
N PRO A 57 11.79 13.84 -17.63
CA PRO A 57 12.99 14.39 -17.00
C PRO A 57 12.97 15.92 -16.97
N THR A 58 12.44 16.55 -18.02
CA THR A 58 12.30 18.00 -18.11
C THR A 58 11.40 18.54 -17.01
N ARG A 59 10.18 18.00 -16.86
CA ARG A 59 9.27 18.43 -15.80
C ARG A 59 9.82 18.12 -14.42
N PHE A 60 10.44 16.96 -14.24
CA PHE A 60 11.05 16.57 -12.96
C PHE A 60 12.12 17.59 -12.53
N SER A 61 13.05 17.94 -13.42
CA SER A 61 14.07 18.96 -13.15
C SER A 61 13.49 20.36 -12.95
N GLN A 62 12.42 20.73 -13.67
CA GLN A 62 11.72 22.00 -13.41
C GLN A 62 11.12 22.06 -12.00
N VAL A 63 10.53 20.96 -11.53
CA VAL A 63 9.88 20.89 -10.21
C VAL A 63 10.90 20.85 -9.07
N PHE A 64 11.93 20.01 -9.18
CA PHE A 64 12.89 19.81 -8.10
C PHE A 64 14.15 20.68 -8.20
N GLY A 65 14.34 21.40 -9.31
CA GLY A 65 15.42 22.35 -9.52
C GLY A 65 16.81 21.71 -9.54
N ALA A 66 17.83 22.48 -9.16
CA ALA A 66 19.23 22.04 -9.14
C ALA A 66 19.48 20.82 -8.22
N ASP A 67 18.62 20.59 -7.22
CA ASP A 67 18.76 19.47 -6.30
C ASP A 67 18.15 18.16 -6.81
N ALA A 68 17.54 18.12 -8.00
CA ALA A 68 16.86 16.94 -8.53
C ALA A 68 17.76 15.69 -8.55
N GLY A 69 19.03 15.85 -8.96
CA GLY A 69 20.01 14.76 -8.95
C GLY A 69 20.33 14.28 -7.54
N ARG A 70 20.59 15.21 -6.60
CA ARG A 70 20.85 14.88 -5.20
C ARG A 70 19.67 14.17 -4.54
N LEU A 71 18.45 14.61 -4.83
CA LEU A 71 17.22 13.99 -4.35
C LEU A 71 17.15 12.52 -4.78
N LEU A 72 17.38 12.22 -6.06
CA LEU A 72 17.39 10.85 -6.57
C LEU A 72 18.49 10.01 -5.92
N THR A 73 19.73 10.51 -5.86
CA THR A 73 20.85 9.80 -5.25
C THR A 73 20.56 9.43 -3.80
N VAL A 74 20.06 10.39 -3.00
CA VAL A 74 19.76 10.16 -1.60
C VAL A 74 18.60 9.17 -1.43
N THR A 75 17.48 9.40 -2.11
CA THR A 75 16.26 8.62 -1.89
C THR A 75 16.33 7.19 -2.44
N THR A 76 17.25 6.92 -3.37
CA THR A 76 17.47 5.58 -3.95
C THR A 76 18.62 4.79 -3.29
N ALA A 77 19.29 5.36 -2.28
CA ALA A 77 20.36 4.68 -1.56
C ALA A 77 19.87 3.39 -0.89
N SER A 78 20.74 2.37 -0.78
CA SER A 78 20.45 1.11 -0.07
C SER A 78 20.30 1.30 1.43
N GLU A 79 21.08 2.23 1.99
CA GLU A 79 21.11 2.51 3.43
C GLU A 79 19.97 3.44 3.85
N GLU A 80 19.22 3.04 4.88
CA GLU A 80 18.15 3.87 5.45
C GLU A 80 18.68 5.21 5.94
N ALA A 81 19.83 5.22 6.63
CA ALA A 81 20.44 6.44 7.16
C ALA A 81 20.74 7.45 6.04
N THR A 82 21.21 6.98 4.88
CA THR A 82 21.42 7.84 3.72
C THR A 82 20.09 8.35 3.18
N ARG A 83 19.10 7.48 2.97
CA ARG A 83 17.77 7.90 2.50
C ARG A 83 17.15 8.97 3.40
N MET A 84 17.33 8.86 4.71
CA MET A 84 16.80 9.75 5.73
C MET A 84 17.65 11.00 5.98
N SER A 85 18.77 11.18 5.28
CA SER A 85 19.69 12.32 5.49
C SER A 85 19.14 13.68 5.03
N LEU A 86 18.05 13.69 4.24
CA LEU A 86 17.35 14.90 3.83
C LEU A 86 16.01 15.02 4.55
N SER A 87 15.76 16.17 5.17
CA SER A 87 14.46 16.51 5.75
C SER A 87 13.46 16.92 4.67
N LEU A 88 12.97 15.95 3.87
CA LEU A 88 12.05 16.18 2.74
C LEU A 88 10.66 16.68 3.20
N TRP A 89 10.36 16.62 4.49
CA TRP A 89 9.14 17.14 5.11
C TRP A 89 9.21 18.64 5.48
N ALA A 90 10.30 19.33 5.13
CA ALA A 90 10.48 20.77 5.35
C ALA A 90 10.64 21.54 4.03
N PRO A 91 10.43 22.87 4.00
CA PRO A 91 10.78 23.70 2.85
C PRO A 91 12.27 23.56 2.45
N PRO A 92 12.61 23.65 1.15
CA PRO A 92 11.70 23.90 0.02
C PRO A 92 10.98 22.64 -0.50
N TRP A 93 11.29 21.46 0.05
CA TRP A 93 10.82 20.18 -0.50
C TRP A 93 9.31 20.03 -0.50
N THR A 94 8.62 20.44 0.57
CA THR A 94 7.16 20.32 0.66
C THR A 94 6.42 21.02 -0.48
N ALA A 95 6.91 22.20 -0.90
CA ALA A 95 6.39 22.92 -2.05
C ALA A 95 6.70 22.22 -3.38
N ARG A 96 7.93 21.69 -3.52
CA ARG A 96 8.35 20.92 -4.71
C ARG A 96 7.51 19.64 -4.87
N PHE A 97 7.26 18.90 -3.79
CA PHE A 97 6.40 17.72 -3.83
C PHE A 97 4.93 18.07 -4.11
N ALA A 98 4.43 19.20 -3.61
CA ALA A 98 3.10 19.69 -3.98
C ALA A 98 3.01 19.98 -5.50
N ALA A 99 4.02 20.66 -6.06
CA ALA A 99 4.12 20.91 -7.49
C ALA A 99 4.26 19.61 -8.31
N ALA A 100 5.01 18.63 -7.80
CA ALA A 100 5.13 17.31 -8.44
C ALA A 100 3.77 16.60 -8.50
N GLY A 101 3.02 16.63 -7.40
CA GLY A 101 1.68 16.04 -7.33
C GLY A 101 0.64 16.77 -8.18
N ALA A 102 0.87 18.03 -8.55
CA ALA A 102 0.00 18.79 -9.44
C ALA A 102 0.36 18.64 -10.94
N ALA A 103 1.56 18.14 -11.27
CA ALA A 103 2.02 18.02 -12.65
C ALA A 103 1.44 16.76 -13.33
N PRO A 104 0.64 16.89 -14.41
CA PRO A 104 -0.06 15.74 -15.00
C PRO A 104 0.86 14.61 -15.48
N SER A 105 2.06 14.91 -16.01
CA SER A 105 3.01 13.88 -16.41
C SER A 105 3.56 13.08 -15.24
N LEU A 106 3.75 13.72 -14.08
CA LEU A 106 4.23 13.07 -12.87
C LEU A 106 3.10 12.32 -12.14
N GLN A 107 1.85 12.80 -12.22
CA GLN A 107 0.68 12.04 -11.78
C GLN A 107 0.55 10.71 -12.55
N ARG A 108 0.65 10.75 -13.89
CA ARG A 108 0.68 9.53 -14.71
C ARG A 108 1.82 8.60 -14.34
N ALA A 109 2.97 9.14 -13.94
CA ALA A 109 4.09 8.34 -13.45
C ALA A 109 3.78 7.66 -12.10
N GLN A 110 3.02 8.27 -11.19
CA GLN A 110 2.55 7.62 -9.96
C GLN A 110 1.65 6.43 -10.27
N LEU A 111 0.66 6.60 -11.15
CA LEU A 111 -0.21 5.49 -11.57
C LEU A 111 0.59 4.35 -12.19
N ARG A 112 1.46 4.66 -13.15
CA ARG A 112 2.31 3.66 -13.80
C ARG A 112 3.21 2.94 -12.78
N HIS A 113 3.74 3.67 -11.80
CA HIS A 113 4.53 3.08 -10.72
C HIS A 113 3.70 2.09 -9.90
N ALA A 114 2.48 2.45 -9.52
CA ALA A 114 1.56 1.54 -8.83
C ALA A 114 1.20 0.31 -9.68
N GLN A 115 0.88 0.49 -10.97
CA GLN A 115 0.49 -0.57 -11.91
C GLN A 115 1.62 -1.58 -12.20
N THR A 116 2.87 -1.14 -12.11
CA THR A 116 4.04 -2.00 -12.39
C THR A 116 4.80 -2.38 -11.12
N GLY A 117 4.32 -1.89 -9.97
CA GLY A 117 4.93 -2.01 -8.65
C GLY A 117 4.81 -3.41 -8.06
N VAL A 118 5.50 -3.60 -6.93
CA VAL A 118 5.54 -4.88 -6.22
C VAL A 118 4.20 -5.21 -5.55
N GLU A 119 3.42 -4.19 -5.21
CA GLU A 119 2.08 -4.31 -4.63
C GLU A 119 1.12 -4.91 -5.66
N TRP A 120 1.10 -4.38 -6.88
CA TRP A 120 0.25 -4.90 -7.95
C TRP A 120 0.67 -6.30 -8.38
N LYS A 121 1.97 -6.58 -8.49
CA LYS A 121 2.47 -7.94 -8.75
C LYS A 121 2.00 -8.93 -7.68
N ALA A 122 2.04 -8.54 -6.40
CA ALA A 122 1.52 -9.37 -5.33
C ALA A 122 0.00 -9.59 -5.43
N THR A 123 -0.76 -8.58 -5.82
CA THR A 123 -2.19 -8.71 -6.12
C THR A 123 -2.45 -9.80 -7.15
N LEU A 124 -1.73 -9.76 -8.28
CA LEU A 124 -1.87 -10.75 -9.35
C LEU A 124 -1.49 -12.17 -8.87
N GLU A 125 -0.42 -12.30 -8.09
CA GLU A 125 -0.02 -13.59 -7.50
C GLU A 125 -1.09 -14.15 -6.54
N ILE A 126 -1.70 -13.29 -5.71
CA ILE A 126 -2.77 -13.70 -4.76
C ILE A 126 -4.02 -14.13 -5.52
N MET A 127 -4.43 -13.37 -6.54
CA MET A 127 -5.58 -13.70 -7.38
C MET A 127 -5.39 -15.03 -8.10
N ALA A 128 -4.21 -15.26 -8.68
CA ALA A 128 -3.87 -16.53 -9.32
C ALA A 128 -3.89 -17.70 -8.32
N LEU A 129 -3.37 -17.49 -7.11
CA LEU A 129 -3.36 -18.52 -6.06
C LEU A 129 -4.78 -18.93 -5.63
N PHE A 130 -5.71 -17.97 -5.58
CA PHE A 130 -7.10 -18.23 -5.23
C PHE A 130 -7.97 -18.56 -6.46
N ASN A 131 -7.41 -18.56 -7.66
CA ASN A 131 -8.14 -18.64 -8.91
C ASN A 131 -9.35 -17.67 -8.96
N LEU A 132 -9.16 -16.45 -8.45
CA LEU A 132 -10.24 -15.47 -8.30
C LEU A 132 -9.87 -14.15 -8.96
N HIS A 133 -10.51 -13.88 -10.10
CA HIS A 133 -10.19 -12.77 -11.00
C HIS A 133 -11.31 -11.73 -11.08
N THR A 134 -11.80 -11.25 -9.92
CA THR A 134 -12.84 -10.22 -9.84
C THR A 134 -12.27 -8.88 -9.37
N GLU A 135 -12.94 -7.76 -9.69
CA GLU A 135 -12.51 -6.43 -9.26
C GLU A 135 -12.46 -6.33 -7.73
N ARG A 136 -13.41 -6.96 -7.03
CA ARG A 136 -13.43 -7.03 -5.57
C ARG A 136 -12.23 -7.76 -5.00
N ALA A 137 -11.89 -8.93 -5.56
CA ALA A 137 -10.74 -9.71 -5.14
C ALA A 137 -9.43 -8.96 -5.34
N ALA A 138 -9.27 -8.33 -6.50
CA ALA A 138 -8.09 -7.51 -6.80
C ALA A 138 -7.97 -6.29 -5.89
N THR A 139 -9.09 -5.61 -5.62
CA THR A 139 -9.14 -4.47 -4.69
C THR A 139 -8.70 -4.89 -3.29
N LEU A 140 -9.25 -6.00 -2.77
CA LEU A 140 -8.87 -6.50 -1.45
C LEU A 140 -7.40 -6.92 -1.41
N ALA A 141 -6.93 -7.69 -2.40
CA ALA A 141 -5.54 -8.14 -2.44
C ALA A 141 -4.54 -6.98 -2.57
N PHE A 142 -4.85 -5.97 -3.39
CA PHE A 142 -4.05 -4.75 -3.53
C PHE A 142 -4.03 -3.93 -2.24
N ASP A 143 -5.19 -3.74 -1.59
CA ASP A 143 -5.30 -3.07 -0.29
C ASP A 143 -4.38 -3.74 0.75
N ARG A 144 -4.38 -5.07 0.80
CA ARG A 144 -3.52 -5.84 1.73
C ARG A 144 -2.04 -5.72 1.37
N ALA A 145 -1.69 -5.75 0.10
CA ALA A 145 -0.31 -5.58 -0.35
C ALA A 145 0.24 -4.18 0.00
N VAL A 146 -0.58 -3.13 -0.14
CA VAL A 146 -0.22 -1.75 0.27
C VAL A 146 -0.10 -1.63 1.79
N GLN A 147 -1.09 -2.11 2.55
CA GLN A 147 -1.16 -1.91 4.00
C GLN A 147 -0.17 -2.78 4.80
N GLN A 148 0.10 -4.00 4.34
CA GLN A 148 0.86 -5.00 5.09
C GLN A 148 2.18 -5.37 4.41
N GLY A 149 2.45 -4.76 3.26
CA GLY A 149 3.56 -5.11 2.39
C GLY A 149 3.23 -6.32 1.48
N PRO A 150 3.80 -6.35 0.25
CA PRO A 150 3.54 -7.42 -0.73
C PRO A 150 3.81 -8.83 -0.20
N ASN A 151 4.91 -9.02 0.53
CA ASN A 151 5.31 -10.33 1.03
C ASN A 151 4.42 -10.80 2.20
N GLY A 152 3.95 -9.88 3.05
CA GLY A 152 3.04 -10.19 4.14
C GLY A 152 1.69 -10.71 3.62
N ALA A 153 1.11 -9.96 2.68
CA ALA A 153 -0.14 -10.33 2.01
C ALA A 153 -0.03 -11.70 1.31
N LYS A 154 1.00 -11.90 0.49
CA LYS A 154 1.25 -13.19 -0.18
C LYS A 154 1.47 -14.35 0.79
N GLY A 155 2.22 -14.13 1.86
CA GLY A 155 2.49 -15.15 2.86
C GLY A 155 1.20 -15.65 3.53
N ILE A 156 0.27 -14.74 3.81
CA ILE A 156 -1.05 -15.08 4.37
C ILE A 156 -1.87 -15.87 3.35
N ALA A 157 -1.94 -15.41 2.10
CA ALA A 157 -2.68 -16.08 1.05
C ALA A 157 -2.19 -17.52 0.83
N ARG A 158 -0.88 -17.75 0.80
CA ARG A 158 -0.28 -19.09 0.69
C ARG A 158 -0.63 -20.01 1.85
N ARG A 159 -0.60 -19.50 3.08
CA ARG A 159 -0.97 -20.30 4.26
C ARG A 159 -2.46 -20.66 4.25
N LEU A 160 -3.33 -19.72 3.87
CA LEU A 160 -4.75 -19.99 3.74
C LEU A 160 -5.02 -21.04 2.66
N HIS A 161 -4.45 -20.87 1.47
CA HIS A 161 -4.57 -21.84 0.38
C HIS A 161 -4.11 -23.24 0.79
N ALA A 162 -2.97 -23.35 1.49
CA ALA A 162 -2.48 -24.62 2.02
C ALA A 162 -3.43 -25.25 3.06
N ALA A 163 -4.02 -24.44 3.94
CA ALA A 163 -5.00 -24.92 4.92
C ALA A 163 -6.26 -25.46 4.24
N LEU A 164 -6.79 -24.75 3.24
CA LEU A 164 -7.97 -25.20 2.47
C LEU A 164 -7.71 -26.54 1.76
N ILE A 165 -6.53 -26.72 1.15
CA ILE A 165 -6.12 -28.00 0.55
C ILE A 165 -6.05 -29.11 1.60
N ALA A 166 -5.46 -28.83 2.76
CA ALA A 166 -5.32 -29.82 3.83
C ALA A 166 -6.69 -30.27 4.39
N GLU A 167 -7.69 -29.38 4.35
CA GLU A 167 -9.09 -29.66 4.73
C GLU A 167 -9.90 -30.33 3.60
N GLY A 168 -9.30 -30.54 2.42
CA GLY A 168 -9.98 -31.10 1.25
C GLY A 168 -10.97 -30.14 0.58
N LEU A 169 -10.90 -28.85 0.90
CA LEU A 169 -11.75 -27.81 0.32
C LEU A 169 -11.17 -27.36 -1.03
N VAL A 170 -11.60 -28.03 -2.10
CA VAL A 170 -11.16 -27.75 -3.48
C VAL A 170 -11.96 -26.60 -4.11
N VAL A 171 -13.19 -26.37 -3.64
CA VAL A 171 -14.06 -25.28 -4.10
C VAL A 171 -14.54 -24.52 -2.87
N VAL A 172 -14.19 -23.24 -2.79
CA VAL A 172 -14.67 -22.33 -1.76
C VAL A 172 -15.45 -21.23 -2.45
N GLU A 173 -16.60 -20.87 -1.89
CA GLU A 173 -17.39 -19.74 -2.37
C GLU A 173 -16.52 -18.45 -2.34
N PRO A 174 -16.44 -17.67 -3.43
CA PRO A 174 -15.52 -16.54 -3.53
C PRO A 174 -15.60 -15.52 -2.40
N PHE A 175 -16.82 -15.14 -1.99
CA PHE A 175 -17.00 -14.15 -0.94
C PHE A 175 -16.52 -14.67 0.43
N ALA A 176 -16.81 -15.93 0.75
CA ALA A 176 -16.31 -16.60 1.94
C ALA A 176 -14.77 -16.67 1.93
N LEU A 177 -14.15 -17.03 0.80
CA LEU A 177 -12.69 -17.07 0.65
C LEU A 177 -12.05 -15.68 0.91
N LEU A 178 -12.61 -14.63 0.31
CA LEU A 178 -12.12 -13.25 0.51
C LEU A 178 -12.30 -12.80 1.96
N THR A 179 -13.41 -13.17 2.59
CA THR A 179 -13.67 -12.87 4.01
C THR A 179 -12.63 -13.54 4.91
N THR A 180 -12.41 -14.84 4.75
CA THR A 180 -11.39 -15.58 5.53
C THR A 180 -9.98 -15.04 5.29
N TYR A 181 -9.63 -14.73 4.03
CA TYR A 181 -8.35 -14.09 3.72
C TYR A 181 -8.18 -12.76 4.46
N ALA A 182 -9.21 -11.90 4.43
CA ALA A 182 -9.18 -10.61 5.13
C ALA A 182 -9.07 -10.77 6.65
N GLU A 183 -9.74 -11.76 7.24
CA GLU A 183 -9.67 -12.07 8.66
C GLU A 183 -8.27 -12.52 9.08
N TRP A 184 -7.63 -13.40 8.30
CA TRP A 184 -6.26 -13.84 8.55
C TRP A 184 -5.26 -12.69 8.44
N CYS A 185 -5.48 -11.79 7.48
CA CYS A 185 -4.74 -10.54 7.37
C CYS A 185 -4.90 -9.63 8.59
N ALA A 186 -6.12 -9.50 9.12
CA ALA A 186 -6.39 -8.68 10.29
C ALA A 186 -5.82 -9.30 11.58
N ALA A 187 -5.83 -10.62 11.69
CA ALA A 187 -5.38 -11.35 12.88
C ALA A 187 -3.92 -11.04 13.26
N LEU A 188 -3.07 -10.62 12.32
CA LEU A 188 -1.70 -10.17 12.61
C LEU A 188 -1.62 -8.98 13.59
N PHE A 189 -2.72 -8.21 13.70
CA PHE A 189 -2.80 -6.98 14.48
C PHE A 189 -3.67 -7.14 15.73
N ARG A 190 -4.10 -8.37 16.06
CA ARG A 190 -4.90 -8.69 17.24
C ARG A 190 -4.30 -9.88 18.01
N ARG A 191 -4.35 -9.84 19.34
CA ARG A 191 -3.94 -10.93 20.23
C ARG A 191 -4.95 -11.11 21.36
N SER A 192 -5.09 -12.33 21.87
CA SER A 192 -5.87 -12.62 23.09
C SER A 192 -5.08 -12.34 24.36
N SER A 193 -3.75 -12.34 24.29
CA SER A 193 -2.86 -12.10 25.42
C SER A 193 -1.99 -10.84 25.21
N PRO A 194 -1.48 -10.23 26.29
CA PRO A 194 -0.52 -9.14 26.20
C PRO A 194 0.71 -9.52 25.35
N PRO A 195 1.36 -8.56 24.68
CA PRO A 195 2.63 -8.82 24.01
C PRO A 195 3.71 -9.23 25.03
N SER A 196 4.50 -10.23 24.69
CA SER A 196 5.73 -10.59 25.42
C SER A 196 6.92 -10.56 24.45
N PRO A 197 7.96 -9.72 24.70
CA PRO A 197 8.04 -8.73 25.77
C PRO A 197 7.01 -7.58 25.59
N PRO A 198 6.76 -6.77 26.65
CA PRO A 198 5.91 -5.59 26.55
C PRO A 198 6.33 -4.69 25.38
N ASN A 199 5.35 -4.25 24.60
CA ASN A 199 5.57 -3.42 23.43
C ASN A 199 4.52 -2.31 23.41
N ALA A 200 4.97 -1.05 23.48
CA ALA A 200 4.11 0.13 23.53
C ALA A 200 3.19 0.29 22.30
N ALA A 201 3.51 -0.39 21.20
CA ALA A 201 2.64 -0.45 20.03
C ALA A 201 1.39 -1.32 20.25
N TRP A 202 1.30 -2.14 21.30
CA TRP A 202 0.10 -2.93 21.58
C TRP A 202 -0.68 -2.33 22.74
N ARG A 203 -1.99 -2.17 22.57
CA ARG A 203 -2.90 -1.62 23.57
C ARG A 203 -4.07 -2.57 23.78
N GLN A 204 -4.56 -2.64 25.02
CA GLN A 204 -5.74 -3.41 25.34
C GLN A 204 -7.00 -2.68 24.85
N VAL A 205 -7.86 -3.39 24.13
CA VAL A 205 -9.15 -2.91 23.61
C VAL A 205 -10.18 -3.96 23.97
N GLY A 206 -10.95 -3.70 25.03
CA GLY A 206 -11.85 -4.70 25.63
C GLY A 206 -11.09 -5.93 26.11
N ALA A 207 -11.46 -7.11 25.60
CA ALA A 207 -10.85 -8.40 25.96
C ALA A 207 -9.61 -8.77 25.14
N THR A 208 -9.26 -8.00 24.11
CA THR A 208 -8.14 -8.30 23.20
C THR A 208 -7.10 -7.19 23.19
N TRP A 209 -5.93 -7.50 22.64
CA TRP A 209 -4.82 -6.57 22.45
C TRP A 209 -4.67 -6.25 20.98
N HIS A 210 -4.69 -4.98 20.62
CA HIS A 210 -4.57 -4.51 19.24
C HIS A 210 -3.24 -3.81 19.02
N LYS A 211 -2.68 -3.93 17.81
CA LYS A 211 -1.49 -3.19 17.41
C LYS A 211 -1.87 -1.80 16.93
N HIS A 212 -1.12 -0.80 17.37
CA HIS A 212 -1.25 0.61 17.02
C HIS A 212 0.00 1.10 16.28
N ALA A 213 -0.20 2.03 15.35
CA ALA A 213 0.84 2.86 14.77
C ALA A 213 0.47 4.32 15.00
N GLY A 214 1.27 5.04 15.80
CA GLY A 214 0.88 6.36 16.30
C GLY A 214 -0.44 6.31 17.08
N GLY A 215 -1.44 7.06 16.63
CA GLY A 215 -2.79 7.08 17.20
C GLY A 215 -3.76 6.04 16.61
N VAL A 216 -3.35 5.28 15.60
CA VAL A 216 -4.26 4.44 14.80
C VAL A 216 -4.26 3.00 15.32
N ASP A 217 -5.44 2.47 15.65
CA ASP A 217 -5.66 1.02 15.84
C ASP A 217 -5.65 0.32 14.48
N LEU A 218 -4.60 -0.46 14.21
CA LEU A 218 -4.41 -1.12 12.91
C LEU A 218 -5.41 -2.25 12.69
N TYR A 219 -5.81 -2.98 13.74
CA TYR A 219 -6.81 -4.04 13.61
C TYR A 219 -8.17 -3.45 13.22
N ALA A 220 -8.61 -2.43 13.95
CA ALA A 220 -9.88 -1.76 13.66
C ALA A 220 -9.86 -1.08 12.28
N LEU A 221 -8.74 -0.48 11.89
CA LEU A 221 -8.58 0.10 10.55
C LEU A 221 -8.74 -0.96 9.46
N ILE A 222 -8.03 -2.09 9.55
CA ILE A 222 -8.08 -3.17 8.56
C ILE A 222 -9.50 -3.73 8.46
N GLN A 223 -10.18 -3.95 9.59
CA GLN A 223 -11.56 -4.43 9.63
C GLN A 223 -12.53 -3.46 8.92
N ARG A 224 -12.44 -2.15 9.21
CA ARG A 224 -13.26 -1.14 8.51
C ARG A 224 -13.00 -1.13 7.00
N ARG A 225 -11.75 -1.23 6.57
CA ARG A 225 -11.38 -1.28 5.14
C ARG A 225 -11.90 -2.56 4.48
N THR A 226 -11.77 -3.71 5.14
CA THR A 226 -12.34 -4.99 4.68
C THR A 226 -13.83 -4.83 4.42
N GLN A 227 -14.56 -4.35 5.42
CA GLN A 227 -16.01 -4.18 5.31
C GLN A 227 -16.36 -3.26 4.13
N SER A 228 -15.68 -2.11 4.02
CA SER A 228 -15.89 -1.17 2.93
C SER A 228 -15.62 -1.76 1.54
N ILE A 229 -14.68 -2.71 1.40
CA ILE A 229 -14.39 -3.37 0.12
C ILE A 229 -15.39 -4.51 -0.14
N LEU A 230 -15.67 -5.35 0.86
CA LEU A 230 -16.53 -6.52 0.68
C LEU A 230 -17.99 -6.13 0.40
N THR A 231 -18.48 -5.04 0.98
CA THR A 231 -19.87 -4.60 0.77
C THR A 231 -20.03 -3.50 -0.27
N ASP A 232 -18.98 -3.16 -1.02
CA ASP A 232 -19.11 -2.12 -2.05
C ASP A 232 -19.90 -2.66 -3.26
N PRO A 233 -21.09 -2.10 -3.57
CA PRO A 233 -21.92 -2.59 -4.68
C PRO A 233 -21.37 -2.20 -6.06
N THR A 234 -20.41 -1.28 -6.12
CA THR A 234 -19.80 -0.85 -7.39
C THR A 234 -18.66 -1.75 -7.84
N LEU A 235 -18.09 -2.56 -6.92
CA LEU A 235 -17.05 -3.54 -7.26
C LEU A 235 -17.68 -4.77 -7.92
N SER A 236 -17.19 -5.13 -9.10
CA SER A 236 -17.64 -6.32 -9.83
C SER A 236 -17.17 -7.61 -9.16
N ASP A 237 -18.10 -8.56 -9.02
CA ASP A 237 -17.83 -9.96 -8.69
C ASP A 237 -17.84 -10.87 -9.94
N VAL A 238 -18.01 -10.29 -11.12
CA VAL A 238 -17.89 -11.02 -12.39
C VAL A 238 -16.40 -11.25 -12.68
N PRO A 239 -15.98 -12.48 -13.03
CA PRO A 239 -14.61 -12.74 -13.45
C PRO A 239 -14.25 -11.93 -14.70
N GLU A 240 -13.08 -11.30 -14.67
CA GLU A 240 -12.56 -10.48 -15.76
C GLU A 240 -11.08 -10.79 -16.01
N GLU A 241 -10.68 -10.80 -17.28
CA GLU A 241 -9.26 -10.77 -17.63
C GLU A 241 -8.64 -9.42 -17.25
N VAL A 242 -7.36 -9.43 -16.90
CA VAL A 242 -6.62 -8.20 -16.63
C VAL A 242 -6.27 -7.54 -17.96
N THR A 243 -6.81 -6.34 -18.21
CA THR A 243 -6.48 -5.58 -19.42
C THR A 243 -5.13 -4.91 -19.24
N ALA A 244 -4.24 -5.07 -20.23
CA ALA A 244 -2.87 -4.53 -20.23
C ALA A 244 -2.84 -2.99 -20.35
#